data_AF-A0A0G0T6L9-F1
#
_entry.id   AF-A0A0G0T6L9-F1
#
_cell.length_a   1.000
_cell.length_b   1.000
_cell.length_c   1.000
_cell.angle_alpha   90.00
_cell.angle_beta   90.00
_cell.angle_gamma   90.00
#
_symmetry.space_group_name_H-M   'P 1'
#
loop_
_entity.id
_entity.type
_entity.pdbx_description
1 polymer ?
#
loop_
_entity_poly.entity_id
_entity_poly.type
_entity_poly.pdbx_seq_one_letter_code
_entity_poly.pdbx_strand_id
1 'polypeptide(L)' 'MRFYSVQIREFVEVPDGDVEVFTMKNGKKAARATTNKDGRELKLFKILSKDDAARLGA' A
#
# COMPACT_ATOMS: atom_id res chain seq x y z
N MET A 1 -0.82 -4.32 -6.56
CA MET A 1 -1.41 -3.02 -6.15
C MET A 1 -0.43 -1.86 -6.39
N ARG A 2 -0.93 -0.73 -6.87
CA ARG A 2 -0.14 0.48 -7.13
C ARG A 2 -0.21 1.47 -5.95
N PHE A 3 0.95 1.89 -5.46
CA PHE A 3 1.13 2.89 -4.40
C PHE A 3 1.79 4.14 -4.97
N TYR A 4 1.48 5.32 -4.44
CA TYR A 4 2.25 6.53 -4.71
C TYR A 4 3.27 6.72 -3.59
N SER A 5 4.56 6.67 -3.92
CA SER A 5 5.64 6.94 -2.98
C SER A 5 5.94 8.43 -2.95
N VAL A 6 5.65 9.09 -1.84
CA VAL A 6 6.01 10.51 -1.65
C VAL A 6 7.53 10.73 -1.57
N GLN A 7 8.30 9.70 -1.19
CA GLN A 7 9.75 9.77 -1.03
C GLN A 7 10.47 9.94 -2.38
N ILE A 8 9.95 9.31 -3.43
CA ILE A 8 10.50 9.38 -4.80
C ILE A 8 9.57 10.09 -5.79
N ARG A 9 8.36 10.47 -5.36
CA ARG A 9 7.32 11.11 -6.18
C ARG A 9 6.91 10.29 -7.41
N GLU A 10 6.90 8.98 -7.24
CA GLU A 10 6.56 8.03 -8.30
C GLU A 10 5.58 6.98 -7.80
N PHE A 11 4.94 6.32 -8.76
CA PHE A 11 4.15 5.15 -8.45
C PHE A 11 5.02 3.90 -8.40
N VAL A 12 4.76 3.05 -7.41
CA VAL A 12 5.41 1.76 -7.24
C VAL A 12 4.35 0.68 -7.23
N GLU A 13 4.57 -0.35 -8.02
CA GLU A 13 3.71 -1.53 -8.08
C GLU A 13 4.26 -2.57 -7.11
N VAL A 14 3.40 -3.04 -6.20
CA VAL A 14 3.72 -4.05 -5.19
C VAL A 14 2.77 -5.22 -5.39
N PRO A 15 3.23 -6.47 -5.47
CA PRO A 15 2.36 -7.64 -5.54
C PRO A 15 1.37 -7.66 -4.37
N ASP A 16 0.12 -8.07 -4.63
CA ASP A 16 -0.91 -8.04 -3.59
C ASP A 16 -0.57 -8.97 -2.39
N GLY A 17 0.23 -10.01 -2.61
CA GLY A 17 0.75 -10.90 -1.54
C GLY A 17 1.78 -10.26 -0.61
N ASP A 18 2.43 -9.16 -1.04
CA ASP A 18 3.44 -8.42 -0.26
C ASP A 18 2.84 -7.17 0.41
N VAL A 19 1.51 -7.03 0.36
CA VAL A 19 0.78 -5.92 0.94
C VAL A 19 0.12 -6.34 2.25
N GLU A 20 0.37 -5.59 3.30
CA GLU A 20 -0.29 -5.79 4.59
C GLU A 20 -1.50 -4.85 4.70
N VAL A 21 -2.69 -5.43 4.87
CA VAL A 21 -3.92 -4.67 5.11
C VAL A 21 -4.17 -4.54 6.60
N PHE A 22 -4.46 -3.32 7.05
CA PHE A 22 -4.80 -3.03 8.44
C PHE A 22 -5.97 -2.05 8.53
N THR A 23 -6.69 -2.11 9.65
CA THR A 23 -7.77 -1.18 9.96
C THR A 23 -7.22 0.00 10.76
N MET A 24 -7.39 1.20 10.23
CA MET A 24 -7.01 2.45 10.90
C MET A 24 -7.93 2.74 12.09
N LYS A 25 -7.49 3.61 13.02
CA LYS A 25 -8.28 4.03 14.20
C LYS A 25 -9.65 4.62 13.86
N ASN A 26 -9.84 5.15 12.66
CA ASN A 26 -11.11 5.71 12.18
C ASN A 26 -12.01 4.66 11.49
N GLY A 27 -11.67 3.37 11.57
CA GLY A 27 -12.42 2.26 10.96
C GLY A 27 -12.18 2.04 9.47
N LYS A 28 -11.40 2.90 8.79
CA LYS A 28 -11.06 2.72 7.37
C LYS A 28 -9.97 1.66 7.21
N LYS A 29 -10.05 0.86 6.15
CA LYS A 29 -8.98 -0.07 5.78
C LYS A 29 -7.90 0.65 4.99
N ALA A 30 -6.66 0.31 5.26
CA ALA A 30 -5.51 0.79 4.54
C ALA A 30 -4.53 -0.35 4.29
N ALA A 31 -3.71 -0.19 3.27
CA ALA A 31 -2.62 -1.06 2.94
C ALA A 31 -1.29 -0.36 3.22
N ARG A 32 -0.34 -1.11 3.75
CA ARG A 32 1.08 -0.73 3.81
C ARG A 32 1.95 -1.76 3.13
N ALA A 33 3.05 -1.31 2.57
CA ALA A 33 4.09 -2.17 2.04
C ALA A 33 5.46 -1.50 2.21
N THR A 34 6.50 -2.33 2.29
CA THR A 34 7.89 -1.87 2.28
C THR A 34 8.58 -2.50 1.09
N THR A 35 9.24 -1.69 0.27
CA THR A 35 9.97 -2.17 -0.90
C THR A 35 11.30 -1.43 -1.02
N ASN A 36 12.31 -2.09 -1.58
CA ASN A 36 13.58 -1.44 -1.88
C ASN A 36 13.57 -0.99 -3.36
N LYS A 37 13.86 0.29 -3.61
CA LYS A 37 14.05 0.83 -4.97
C LYS A 37 15.30 1.70 -4.95
N ASP A 38 16.22 1.44 -5.88
CA ASP A 38 17.49 2.18 -6.02
C ASP A 38 18.32 2.25 -4.72
N GLY A 39 18.33 1.15 -3.96
CA GLY A 39 19.05 1.04 -2.69
C GLY A 39 18.40 1.79 -1.52
N ARG A 40 17.17 2.29 -1.68
CA ARG A 40 16.40 2.97 -0.63
C ARG A 40 15.17 2.16 -0.24
N GLU A 41 14.97 1.97 1.05
CA GLU A 41 13.73 1.44 1.59
C GLU A 41 12.61 2.48 1.47
N LEU A 42 11.57 2.11 0.74
CA LEU A 42 10.36 2.91 0.54
C LEU A 42 9.25 2.36 1.41
N LYS A 43 8.66 3.25 2.21
CA LYS A 43 7.49 2.95 3.03
C LYS A 43 6.26 3.44 2.30
N LEU A 44 5.45 2.50 1.84
CA LEU A 44 4.28 2.74 1.02
C LEU A 44 3.03 2.63 1.88
N PHE A 45 2.09 3.54 1.65
CA PHE A 45 0.81 3.56 2.34
C PHE A 45 -0.28 3.98 1.36
N LYS A 46 -1.42 3.30 1.41
CA LYS A 46 -2.61 3.64 0.62
C LYS A 46 -3.86 3.31 1.42
N ILE A 47 -4.78 4.28 1.55
CA ILE A 47 -6.13 4.00 2.07
C ILE A 47 -6.88 3.20 1.01
N LEU A 48 -7.50 2.09 1.41
CA LEU A 48 -8.23 1.23 0.49
C LEU A 48 -9.58 1.86 0.16
N SER A 49 -9.91 1.88 -1.12
CA SER A 49 -11.30 2.05 -1.55
C SER A 49 -12.09 0.77 -1.24
N LYS A 50 -13.42 0.82 -1.37
CA LYS A 50 -14.26 -0.37 -1.20
C LYS A 50 -13.86 -1.48 -2.18
N ASP A 51 -13.54 -1.12 -3.42
CA ASP A 51 -13.15 -2.08 -4.46
C ASP A 51 -11.79 -2.73 -4.17
N ASP A 52 -10.81 -1.93 -3.72
CA ASP A 52 -9.50 -2.46 -3.35
C ASP A 52 -9.58 -3.34 -2.08
N ALA A 53 -10.45 -3.01 -1.13
CA ALA A 53 -10.70 -3.86 0.04
C ALA A 53 -11.34 -5.20 -0.35
N ALA A 54 -12.35 -5.18 -1.24
CA ALA A 54 -12.98 -6.39 -1.75
C ALA A 54 -12.00 -7.28 -2.53
N ARG A 55 -11.13 -6.69 -3.36
CA ARG A 55 -10.10 -7.40 -4.14
C ARG A 55 -9.07 -8.09 -3.26
N LEU A 56 -8.73 -7.48 -2.12
CA LEU A 56 -7.78 -8.04 -1.15
C LEU A 56 -8.44 -9.00 -0.14
N GLY A 57 -9.73 -9.30 -0.28
CA GLY A 57 -10.47 -10.16 0.65
C GLY A 57 -10.57 -9.59 2.06
N ALA A 58 -10.40 -8.27 2.20
CA ALA A 58 -10.32 -7.59 3.48
C ALA A 58 -11.69 -7.14 3.96
#